data_AF-A0A9D9NR48-F1
#
_entry.id   AF-A0A9D9NR48-F1
#
_cell.length_a   1.000
_cell.length_b   1.000
_cell.length_c   1.000
_cell.angle_alpha   90.00
_cell.angle_beta   90.00
_cell.angle_gamma   90.00
#
_symmetry.space_group_name_H-M   'P 1'
#
loop_
_entity.id
_entity.type
_entity.pdbx_description
1 polymer ?
#
loop_
_entity_poly.entity_id
_entity_poly.type
_entity_poly.pdbx_seq_one_letter_code
_entity_poly.pdbx_strand_id
1 'polypeptide(L)'
;MDSIFYGFLEKAEKLYGEGVLCRQNARFGEAINAFASSAECAGKALAILDEVSAGSGRPLGTEDSIHVTEALCGGRDAGCHDEMRRALMDIRSRAEASVALIREINGFVNTDLMNP
;
A
#
# COMPACT_ATOMS: atom_id res chain seq x y z
N MET A 1 11.84 -4.10 -16.28
CA MET A 1 10.90 -3.60 -15.27
C MET A 1 10.47 -4.79 -14.43
N ASP A 2 10.97 -4.87 -13.19
CA ASP A 2 10.88 -6.07 -12.36
C ASP A 2 9.47 -6.42 -11.88
N SER A 3 9.17 -7.72 -11.96
CA SER A 3 7.90 -8.38 -11.58
C SER A 3 7.51 -8.17 -10.11
N ILE A 4 8.47 -7.90 -9.22
CA ILE A 4 8.26 -7.90 -7.76
C ILE A 4 7.58 -6.61 -7.28
N PHE A 5 8.08 -5.45 -7.70
CA PHE A 5 7.45 -4.17 -7.34
C PHE A 5 6.08 -4.02 -8.00
N TYR A 6 5.92 -4.57 -9.21
CA TYR A 6 4.62 -4.67 -9.85
C TYR A 6 3.67 -5.57 -9.05
N GLY A 7 4.15 -6.69 -8.52
CA GLY A 7 3.35 -7.56 -7.64
C GLY A 7 2.91 -6.88 -6.34
N PHE A 8 3.75 -6.03 -5.74
CA PHE A 8 3.35 -5.22 -4.58
C PHE A 8 2.31 -4.16 -4.92
N LEU A 9 2.50 -3.43 -6.03
CA LEU A 9 1.56 -2.40 -6.48
C LEU A 9 0.22 -3.03 -6.86
N GLU A 10 0.22 -4.09 -7.67
CA GLU A 10 -0.97 -4.83 -8.08
C GLU A 10 -1.73 -5.39 -6.88
N LYS A 11 -1.01 -5.95 -5.90
CA LYS A 11 -1.63 -6.43 -4.65
C LYS A 11 -2.24 -5.29 -3.85
N ALA A 12 -1.55 -4.16 -3.72
CA ALA A 12 -2.07 -2.98 -3.03
C ALA A 12 -3.33 -2.43 -3.72
N GLU A 13 -3.32 -2.33 -5.05
CA GLU A 13 -4.47 -1.90 -5.88
C GLU A 13 -5.66 -2.83 -5.75
N LYS A 14 -5.42 -4.14 -5.79
CA LYS A 14 -6.46 -5.15 -5.58
C LYS A 14 -7.11 -5.00 -4.21
N LEU A 15 -6.31 -4.91 -3.14
CA LEU A 15 -6.81 -4.72 -1.77
C LEU A 15 -7.57 -3.40 -1.61
N TYR A 16 -7.12 -2.33 -2.26
CA TYR A 16 -7.84 -1.06 -2.28
C TYR A 16 -9.20 -1.18 -2.98
N GLY A 17 -9.24 -1.85 -4.14
CA GLY A 17 -10.48 -2.14 -4.87
C GLY A 17 -11.45 -2.99 -4.05
N GLU A 18 -10.97 -4.02 -3.35
CA GLU A 18 -11.76 -4.82 -2.41
C GLU A 18 -12.34 -3.96 -1.27
N GLY A 19 -11.55 -3.02 -0.73
CA GLY A 19 -12.02 -2.06 0.27
C GLY A 19 -13.13 -1.15 -0.24
N VAL A 20 -13.00 -0.64 -1.48
CA VAL A 20 -14.05 0.16 -2.14
C VAL A 20 -15.34 -0.64 -2.31
N LEU A 21 -15.23 -1.89 -2.76
CA LEU A 21 -16.37 -2.78 -2.94
C LEU A 21 -17.05 -3.10 -1.61
N CYS A 22 -16.27 -3.38 -0.55
CA CYS A 22 -16.81 -3.62 0.79
C CYS A 22 -17.55 -2.38 1.32
N ARG A 23 -16.98 -1.18 1.13
CA ARG A 23 -17.62 0.09 1.51
C ARG A 23 -18.93 0.33 0.76
N GLN A 24 -18.97 0.09 -0.56
CA GLN A 24 -20.18 0.22 -1.37
C GLN A 24 -21.30 -0.75 -0.94
N ASN A 25 -20.92 -1.92 -0.42
CA ASN A 25 -21.85 -2.92 0.11
C ASN A 25 -22.12 -2.76 1.62
N ALA A 26 -21.79 -1.61 2.23
CA ALA A 26 -21.96 -1.33 3.67
C ALA A 26 -21.24 -2.31 4.63
N ARG A 27 -20.24 -3.05 4.13
CA ARG A 27 -19.39 -3.95 4.92
C ARG A 27 -18.18 -3.18 5.47
N PHE A 28 -18.45 -2.22 6.36
CA PHE A 28 -17.45 -1.24 6.80
C PHE A 28 -16.28 -1.84 7.58
N GLY A 29 -16.51 -2.88 8.39
CA GLY A 29 -15.42 -3.57 9.11
C GLY A 29 -14.44 -4.24 8.15
N GLU A 30 -14.95 -4.89 7.10
CA GLU A 30 -14.14 -5.55 6.08
C GLU A 30 -13.46 -4.53 5.17
N ALA A 31 -14.14 -3.42 4.86
CA ALA A 31 -13.55 -2.30 4.13
C ALA A 31 -12.34 -1.72 4.87
N ILE A 32 -12.44 -1.50 6.19
CA ILE A 32 -11.31 -1.03 7.02
C ILE A 32 -10.13 -2.00 6.93
N ASN A 33 -10.37 -3.30 7.08
CA ASN A 33 -9.32 -4.31 7.02
C ASN A 33 -8.65 -4.35 5.64
N ALA A 34 -9.43 -4.25 4.57
CA ALA A 34 -8.91 -4.23 3.20
C ALA A 34 -8.08 -2.97 2.92
N PHE A 35 -8.57 -1.78 3.30
CA PHE A 35 -7.81 -0.53 3.15
C PHE A 35 -6.54 -0.53 4.02
N ALA A 36 -6.60 -1.01 5.26
CA ALA A 36 -5.41 -1.14 6.11
C ALA A 36 -4.37 -2.09 5.49
N SER A 37 -4.81 -3.23 4.95
CA SER A 37 -3.95 -4.18 4.27
C SER A 37 -3.32 -3.60 3.00
N SER A 38 -4.09 -2.79 2.24
CA SER A 38 -3.58 -2.06 1.08
C SER A 38 -2.48 -1.07 1.48
N ALA A 39 -2.73 -0.26 2.52
CA ALA A 39 -1.76 0.71 3.04
C ALA A 39 -0.47 0.04 3.56
N GLU A 40 -0.60 -1.08 4.26
CA GLU A 40 0.55 -1.86 4.74
C GLU A 40 1.37 -2.45 3.58
N CYS A 41 0.70 -3.01 2.58
CA CYS A 41 1.37 -3.57 1.39
C CYS A 41 2.15 -2.49 0.65
N ALA A 42 1.55 -1.31 0.47
CA ALA A 42 2.22 -0.17 -0.14
C ALA A 42 3.37 0.38 0.72
N GLY A 43 3.21 0.41 2.04
CA GLY A 43 4.26 0.81 2.98
C GLY A 43 5.48 -0.12 2.95
N LYS A 44 5.27 -1.44 2.89
CA LYS A 44 6.35 -2.43 2.72
C LYS A 44 7.11 -2.23 1.42
N ALA A 45 6.39 -2.01 0.32
CA ALA A 45 7.01 -1.77 -0.98
C ALA A 45 7.83 -0.47 -1.02
N LEU A 46 7.34 0.60 -0.37
CA LEU A 46 8.07 1.86 -0.21
C LEU A 46 9.35 1.67 0.61
N ALA A 47 9.31 0.91 1.72
CA ALA A 47 10.50 0.63 2.53
C ALA A 47 11.56 -0.12 1.71
N ILE A 48 11.16 -1.12 0.92
CA ILE A 48 12.08 -1.85 0.02
C ILE A 48 12.65 -0.88 -1.03
N LEU A 49 11.83 -0.01 -1.63
CA LEU A 49 12.32 0.98 -2.59
C LEU A 49 13.35 1.94 -1.98
N ASP A 50 13.16 2.38 -0.73
CA ASP A 50 14.10 3.26 -0.04
C ASP A 50 15.42 2.54 0.28
N GLU A 51 15.38 1.27 0.69
CA GLU A 51 16.59 0.45 0.91
C GLU A 51 17.38 0.24 -0.38
N VAL A 52 16.69 -0.06 -1.49
CA VAL A 52 17.30 -0.18 -2.83
C VAL A 52 17.91 1.14 -3.29
N SER A 53 17.20 2.26 -3.07
CA SER A 53 17.66 3.60 -3.44
C SER A 53 18.88 4.03 -2.62
N ALA A 54 18.98 3.60 -1.36
CA ALA A 54 20.08 3.94 -0.46
C ALA A 54 21.37 3.15 -0.74
N GLY A 55 21.38 2.24 -1.73
CA GLY A 55 22.57 1.45 -2.10
C GLY A 55 22.99 0.43 -1.04
N SER A 56 22.13 0.13 -0.08
CA SER A 56 22.38 -0.92 0.91
C SER A 56 22.00 -2.27 0.30
N GLY A 57 22.90 -2.87 -0.48
CA GLY A 57 22.77 -4.23 -1.00
C GLY A 57 22.82 -5.27 0.13
N ARG A 58 21.77 -5.35 0.95
CA ARG A 58 21.57 -6.44 1.90
C ARG A 58 20.48 -7.35 1.37
N PRO A 59 20.70 -8.68 1.36
CA PRO A 59 19.63 -9.62 1.04
C PRO A 59 18.55 -9.50 2.12
N LEU A 60 17.30 -9.22 1.73
CA LEU A 60 16.16 -9.41 2.63
C LEU A 60 16.03 -10.92 2.89
N GLY A 61 16.60 -11.36 4.00
CA GLY A 61 16.53 -12.73 4.47
C GLY A 61 15.14 -13.02 5.06
N THR A 62 14.19 -13.38 4.20
CA THR A 62 13.00 -14.18 4.56
C THR A 62 12.62 -15.00 3.33
N GLU A 63 12.89 -16.30 3.37
CA GLU A 63 12.54 -17.47 2.52
C GLU A 63 12.35 -17.35 0.98
N ASP A 64 12.03 -16.18 0.44
CA ASP A 64 12.13 -15.83 -0.98
C ASP A 64 13.40 -15.00 -1.19
N SER A 65 14.53 -15.69 -1.41
CA SER A 65 15.82 -15.04 -1.72
C SER A 65 15.73 -14.29 -3.05
N ILE A 66 15.29 -13.03 -2.98
CA ILE A 66 15.22 -12.12 -4.11
C ILE A 66 16.62 -11.51 -4.28
N HIS A 67 17.26 -11.85 -5.40
CA HIS A 67 18.49 -11.19 -5.85
C HIS A 67 18.17 -9.75 -6.27
N VAL A 68 18.21 -8.84 -5.29
CA VAL A 68 18.21 -7.40 -5.53
C VAL A 68 19.61 -6.99 -5.91
N THR A 69 20.02 -7.26 -7.15
CA THR A 69 21.25 -6.70 -7.69
C THR A 69 21.17 -6.70 -9.22
N GLU A 70 21.32 -5.51 -9.79
CA GLU A 70 21.69 -5.22 -11.19
C GLU A 70 20.62 -5.18 -12.30
N ALA A 71 19.36 -5.57 -12.10
CA ALA A 71 18.39 -5.60 -13.22
C ALA A 71 17.45 -4.37 -13.37
N LEU A 72 17.39 -3.48 -12.37
CA LEU A 72 16.21 -2.62 -12.21
C LEU A 72 16.15 -1.35 -13.07
N CYS A 73 17.28 -0.77 -13.45
CA CYS A 73 17.42 0.30 -14.45
C CYS A 73 18.90 0.33 -14.83
N GLY A 74 19.26 0.46 -16.11
CA GLY A 74 20.65 0.41 -16.61
C GLY A 74 21.56 1.57 -16.19
N GLY A 75 21.56 1.95 -14.91
CA GLY A 75 22.19 3.14 -14.36
C GLY A 75 21.18 4.21 -13.96
N ARG A 76 21.68 5.21 -13.22
CA ARG A 76 21.23 6.57 -12.81
C ARG A 76 19.93 7.23 -13.34
N ASP A 77 19.00 6.53 -13.96
CA ASP A 77 17.71 7.05 -14.41
C ASP A 77 16.70 6.96 -13.27
N ALA A 78 16.65 8.03 -12.47
CA ALA A 78 15.77 8.20 -11.30
C ALA A 78 14.24 8.11 -11.62
N GLY A 79 13.84 8.20 -12.89
CA GLY A 79 12.43 8.32 -13.28
C GLY A 79 11.55 7.10 -12.97
N CYS A 80 12.02 5.88 -13.25
CA CYS A 80 11.21 4.66 -13.10
C CYS A 80 10.93 4.31 -11.63
N HIS A 81 11.87 4.62 -10.73
CA HIS A 81 11.68 4.45 -9.29
C HIS A 81 10.77 5.54 -8.72
N ASP A 82 10.86 6.77 -9.22
CA ASP A 82 10.03 7.88 -8.77
C ASP A 82 8.55 7.72 -9.17
N GLU A 83 8.28 7.19 -10.37
CA GLU A 83 6.90 6.88 -10.80
C GLU A 83 6.28 5.78 -9.93
N MET A 84 7.00 4.69 -9.69
CA MET A 84 6.54 3.61 -8.80
C MET A 84 6.36 4.09 -7.36
N ARG A 85 7.32 4.88 -6.85
CA ARG A 85 7.22 5.50 -5.51
C ARG A 85 5.98 6.39 -5.41
N ARG A 86 5.70 7.22 -6.42
CA ARG A 86 4.49 8.06 -6.46
C ARG A 86 3.22 7.23 -6.45
N ALA A 87 3.14 6.17 -7.25
CA ALA A 87 1.97 5.29 -7.28
C ALA A 87 1.72 4.63 -5.92
N LEU A 88 2.78 4.12 -5.26
CA LEU A 88 2.69 3.51 -3.94
C LEU A 88 2.34 4.52 -2.83
N MET A 89 2.87 5.74 -2.90
CA MET A 89 2.49 6.81 -1.97
C MET A 89 1.03 7.22 -2.13
N ASP A 90 0.56 7.35 -3.38
CA ASP A 90 -0.82 7.74 -3.68
C ASP A 90 -1.82 6.69 -3.20
N ILE A 91 -1.58 5.39 -3.46
CA ILE A 91 -2.48 4.34 -2.97
C ILE A 91 -2.48 4.24 -1.44
N ARG A 92 -1.31 4.35 -0.81
CA ARG A 92 -1.20 4.35 0.65
C ARG A 92 -1.99 5.49 1.26
N SER A 93 -1.81 6.71 0.73
CA SER A 93 -2.51 7.90 1.22
C SER A 93 -4.04 7.76 1.08
N ARG A 94 -4.52 7.30 -0.08
CA ARG A 94 -5.96 7.05 -0.31
C ARG A 94 -6.53 5.98 0.62
N ALA A 95 -5.77 4.92 0.87
CA ALA A 95 -6.16 3.84 1.76
C ALA A 95 -6.24 4.30 3.22
N GLU A 96 -5.23 5.02 3.72
CA GLU A 96 -5.21 5.60 5.07
C GLU A 96 -6.36 6.61 5.27
N ALA A 97 -6.59 7.48 4.29
CA ALA A 97 -7.71 8.43 4.31
C ALA A 97 -9.08 7.71 4.34
N SER A 98 -9.21 6.60 3.61
CA SER A 98 -10.45 5.80 3.61
C SER A 98 -10.70 5.14 4.97
N VAL A 99 -9.66 4.64 5.63
CA VAL A 99 -9.76 4.11 7.01
C VAL A 99 -10.18 5.20 7.98
N ALA A 100 -9.55 6.38 7.91
CA ALA A 100 -9.87 7.52 8.78
C ALA A 100 -11.33 7.95 8.62
N LEU A 101 -11.78 8.12 7.38
CA LEU A 101 -13.17 8.52 7.08
C LEU A 101 -14.20 7.50 7.60
N ILE A 102 -13.98 6.20 7.38
CA ILE A 102 -14.92 5.18 7.84
C ILE A 102 -14.97 5.14 9.37
N ARG A 103 -13.82 5.31 10.05
CA ARG A 103 -13.77 5.36 11.51
C ARG A 103 -14.46 6.60 12.07
N GLU A 104 -14.31 7.75 11.42
CA GLU A 104 -14.98 8.99 11.80
C GLU A 104 -16.49 8.87 11.66
N ILE A 105 -16.99 8.33 10.53
CA ILE A 105 -18.43 8.07 10.34
C ILE A 105 -18.95 7.08 11.38
N ASN A 106 -18.24 5.98 11.65
CA ASN A 106 -18.67 5.02 12.66
C ASN A 106 -18.61 5.60 14.08
N GLY A 107 -17.66 6.51 14.36
CA GLY A 107 -17.59 7.25 15.61
C GLY A 107 -18.77 8.21 15.76
N PHE A 108 -19.10 8.95 14.70
CA PHE A 108 -20.25 9.84 14.65
C PHE A 108 -21.56 9.07 14.87
N VAL A 109 -21.77 7.96 14.16
CA VAL A 109 -22.97 7.12 14.30
C VAL A 109 -23.09 6.54 15.73
N ASN A 110 -21.99 6.08 16.33
CA ASN A 110 -22.06 5.52 17.69
C ASN A 110 -22.25 6.57 18.80
N THR A 111 -21.94 7.85 18.53
CA THR A 111 -22.01 8.91 19.55
C THR A 111 -23.28 9.75 19.43
N ASP A 112 -23.75 10.04 18.21
CA ASP A 112 -24.92 10.90 17.97
C ASP A 112 -26.26 10.16 17.85
N LEU A 113 -26.28 8.87 17.48
CA LEU A 113 -27.52 8.06 17.44
C LEU A 113 -27.82 7.29 18.74
N MET A 114 -26.89 7.26 19.70
CA MET A 114 -27.07 6.57 21.00
C MET A 114 -27.32 7.50 22.19
N ASN A 115 -27.62 8.78 21.97
CA ASN A 115 -28.21 9.64 23.00
C ASN A 115 -29.74 9.61 22.86
N PRO A 116 -30.47 8.84 23.70
CA PRO A 116 -31.92 8.96 23.82
C PRO A 116 -32.36 10.29 24.44
#